data_AF-A0A4Q4TJ30-F1
#
_entry.id   AF-A0A4Q4TJ30-F1
#
_cell.length_a   1.000
_cell.length_b   1.000
_cell.length_c   1.000
_cell.angle_alpha   90.00
_cell.angle_beta   90.00
_cell.angle_gamma   90.00
#
_symmetry.space_group_name_H-M   'P 1'
#
loop_
_entity.id
_entity.type
_entity.pdbx_description
1 polymer ?
#
loop_
_entity_poly.entity_id
_entity_poly.type
_entity_poly.pdbx_seq_one_letter_code
_entity_poly.pdbx_strand_id
1 'polypeptide(L)'
;MQRNQDPPRAYPGDYSTDLVTTASLNFLDEAIPEGKPFFVRVAPIGPHSETINGQFNPTIPADRHKDFFPGLKVSRTDNFNPDTTSGASWIKTLQKLNQTVVDYLDEIYRLRVLSLQAVDELVDSIVRHLEKSLAVLENTYIIYTTDNGFHAGQHRLAPRKTSPFEEGLNIPFIIRGPGVEKGKTASVRTSHVDIAPTIFELAGIPLQGDFDGLPMPVTKAQQEAVKAYKTEHANIEFGEGAFLRVDFQEMALELSTLKSDPGQMVNLYDTSNRGSSSIYGWEAQKLISRLDAFLLTLKTCKGASCCRPWSTLHPKGDVLSFEQAMNPKFDKYYAEDQNKVSFSVCVGGFITEYEGGDGAEAIPRRALRHTSPGSTGGLDVTGPQEHTRTALCWLGPLVILHIPRCAEPEADVTQPPIMSKEQTTIRGKYSAGLGVQVTLQLRHAPLKAPPFAGGYLRR
;
A
#
# COMPACT_ATOMS: atom_id res chain seq x y z
N MET A 1 -0.80 -2.92 -26.51
CA MET A 1 -0.23 -1.59 -26.19
C MET A 1 -0.85 -0.52 -27.08
N GLN A 2 -0.70 0.76 -26.73
CA GLN A 2 -1.13 1.92 -27.54
C GLN A 2 -0.02 2.98 -27.53
N ARG A 3 0.01 3.88 -28.52
CA ARG A 3 0.94 5.02 -28.61
C ARG A 3 0.15 6.24 -29.06
N ASN A 4 0.33 7.40 -28.42
CA ASN A 4 -0.27 8.68 -28.84
C ASN A 4 -1.78 8.65 -29.16
N GLN A 5 -2.56 7.90 -28.37
CA GLN A 5 -4.01 7.65 -28.56
C GLN A 5 -4.40 6.78 -29.78
N ASP A 6 -3.44 6.12 -30.45
CA ASP A 6 -3.72 5.04 -31.41
C ASP A 6 -4.65 3.97 -30.80
N PRO A 7 -5.51 3.33 -31.62
CA PRO A 7 -6.26 2.14 -31.20
C PRO A 7 -5.37 1.07 -30.55
N PRO A 8 -5.79 0.47 -29.42
CA PRO A 8 -5.01 -0.57 -28.74
C PRO A 8 -4.69 -1.76 -29.64
N ARG A 9 -3.39 -2.03 -29.81
CA ARG A 9 -2.89 -3.17 -30.60
C ARG A 9 -2.62 -4.36 -29.70
N ALA A 10 -3.05 -5.55 -30.12
CA ALA A 10 -2.70 -6.83 -29.53
C ALA A 10 -1.40 -7.38 -30.16
N TYR A 11 -0.67 -8.19 -29.40
CA TYR A 11 0.66 -8.72 -29.76
C TYR A 11 0.72 -10.21 -29.41
N PRO A 12 0.07 -11.10 -30.18
CA PRO A 12 -0.04 -12.52 -29.83
C PRO A 12 1.30 -13.24 -30.02
N GLY A 13 1.79 -13.90 -28.96
CA GLY A 13 3.07 -14.62 -28.96
C GLY A 13 4.28 -13.80 -28.47
N ASP A 14 4.18 -12.48 -28.41
CA ASP A 14 5.22 -11.62 -27.84
C ASP A 14 5.20 -11.62 -26.31
N TYR A 15 6.35 -11.67 -25.66
CA TYR A 15 6.43 -11.64 -24.20
C TYR A 15 6.14 -10.22 -23.64
N SER A 16 5.20 -10.12 -22.71
CA SER A 16 4.68 -8.81 -22.27
C SER A 16 5.72 -7.89 -21.64
N THR A 17 6.76 -8.42 -21.00
CA THR A 17 7.83 -7.58 -20.43
C THR A 17 8.72 -7.00 -21.53
N ASP A 18 9.01 -7.78 -22.57
CA ASP A 18 9.91 -7.36 -23.67
C ASP A 18 9.25 -6.29 -24.55
N LEU A 19 7.92 -6.38 -24.73
CA LEU A 19 7.10 -5.32 -25.31
C LEU A 19 7.18 -4.00 -24.52
N VAL A 20 7.11 -4.08 -23.18
CA VAL A 20 7.20 -2.92 -22.30
C VAL A 20 8.62 -2.34 -22.29
N THR A 21 9.67 -3.17 -22.30
CA THR A 21 11.06 -2.74 -22.50
C THR A 21 11.18 -1.96 -23.81
N THR A 22 10.75 -2.55 -24.92
CA THR A 22 10.84 -1.94 -26.26
C THR A 22 10.11 -0.60 -26.33
N ALA A 23 8.89 -0.52 -25.81
CA ALA A 23 8.14 0.74 -25.76
C ALA A 23 8.84 1.81 -24.91
N SER A 24 9.51 1.41 -23.82
CA SER A 24 10.22 2.33 -22.92
C SER A 24 11.53 2.85 -23.52
N LEU A 25 12.29 1.99 -24.21
CA LEU A 25 13.51 2.40 -24.89
C LEU A 25 13.19 3.34 -26.07
N ASN A 26 12.14 3.04 -26.86
CA ASN A 26 11.69 3.92 -27.94
C ASN A 26 11.29 5.31 -27.43
N PHE A 27 10.65 5.41 -26.26
CA PHE A 27 10.36 6.70 -25.62
C PHE A 27 11.65 7.46 -25.25
N LEU A 28 12.69 6.77 -24.75
CA LEU A 28 13.96 7.40 -24.38
C LEU A 28 14.77 7.86 -25.60
N ASP A 29 14.80 7.08 -26.69
CA ASP A 29 15.44 7.48 -27.96
C ASP A 29 14.76 8.74 -28.57
N GLU A 30 13.49 9.00 -28.27
CA GLU A 30 12.75 10.21 -28.69
C GLU A 30 12.90 11.38 -27.70
N ALA A 31 12.74 11.13 -26.39
CA ALA A 31 12.72 12.18 -25.36
C ALA A 31 14.12 12.75 -25.04
N ILE A 32 15.18 11.95 -25.16
CA ILE A 32 16.55 12.42 -24.83
C ILE A 32 17.05 13.47 -25.84
N PRO A 33 16.92 13.29 -27.17
CA PRO A 33 17.32 14.31 -28.15
C PRO A 33 16.51 15.61 -28.10
N GLU A 34 15.29 15.61 -27.56
CA GLU A 34 14.50 16.84 -27.38
C GLU A 34 15.12 17.81 -26.33
N GLY A 35 15.99 17.33 -25.44
CA GLY A 35 16.64 18.17 -24.42
C GLY A 35 15.70 18.74 -23.36
N LYS A 36 14.48 18.20 -23.24
CA LYS A 36 13.45 18.64 -22.30
C LYS A 36 13.41 17.77 -21.03
N PRO A 37 12.83 18.26 -19.92
CA PRO A 37 12.43 17.42 -18.80
C PRO A 37 11.49 16.30 -19.30
N PHE A 38 11.73 15.07 -18.85
CA PHE A 38 10.87 13.93 -19.17
C PHE A 38 10.50 13.13 -17.92
N PHE A 39 9.34 12.48 -18.00
CA PHE A 39 8.82 11.54 -17.01
C PHE A 39 8.34 10.30 -17.73
N VAL A 40 8.74 9.11 -17.27
CA VAL A 40 8.19 7.85 -17.76
C VAL A 40 7.95 6.86 -16.62
N ARG A 41 6.78 6.22 -16.66
CA ARG A 41 6.38 5.11 -15.79
C ARG A 41 6.42 3.83 -16.61
N VAL A 42 7.35 2.95 -16.28
CA VAL A 42 7.53 1.64 -16.93
C VAL A 42 6.96 0.57 -16.01
N ALA A 43 5.80 0.02 -16.38
CA ALA A 43 5.03 -0.91 -15.54
C ALA A 43 4.85 -2.27 -16.24
N PRO A 44 5.82 -3.20 -16.13
CA PRO A 44 5.66 -4.56 -16.62
C PRO A 44 4.62 -5.33 -15.78
N ILE A 45 4.00 -6.35 -16.37
CA ILE A 45 3.04 -7.22 -15.66
C ILE A 45 3.71 -8.31 -14.83
N GLY A 46 4.94 -8.72 -15.17
CA GLY A 46 5.69 -9.71 -14.40
C GLY A 46 6.04 -9.18 -13.00
N PRO A 47 5.93 -9.98 -11.92
CA PRO A 47 5.60 -11.40 -11.86
C PRO A 47 4.13 -11.66 -11.45
N HIS A 48 3.15 -10.90 -11.95
CA HIS A 48 1.74 -11.15 -11.66
C HIS A 48 1.27 -12.50 -12.24
N SER A 49 0.26 -13.11 -11.61
CA SER A 49 -0.48 -14.24 -12.18
C SER A 49 -1.03 -13.87 -13.56
N GLU A 50 -0.90 -14.78 -14.52
CA GLU A 50 -1.63 -14.64 -15.78
C GLU A 50 -3.14 -14.67 -15.51
N THR A 51 -3.91 -13.85 -16.23
CA THR A 51 -5.37 -13.77 -16.07
C THR A 51 -6.06 -13.99 -17.42
N ILE A 52 -6.59 -15.19 -17.65
CA ILE A 52 -7.34 -15.54 -18.87
C ILE A 52 -8.82 -15.67 -18.52
N ASN A 53 -9.69 -14.89 -19.17
CA ASN A 53 -11.15 -14.94 -18.99
C ASN A 53 -11.60 -14.87 -17.51
N GLY A 54 -10.86 -14.14 -16.66
CA GLY A 54 -11.10 -14.02 -15.22
C GLY A 54 -10.56 -15.17 -14.35
N GLN A 55 -9.92 -16.17 -14.94
CA GLN A 55 -9.20 -17.23 -14.21
C GLN A 55 -7.76 -16.80 -13.93
N PHE A 56 -7.30 -16.97 -12.69
CA PHE A 56 -5.93 -16.68 -12.28
C PHE A 56 -5.05 -17.92 -12.40
N ASN A 57 -4.13 -17.89 -13.36
CA ASN A 57 -3.14 -18.92 -13.60
C ASN A 57 -1.84 -18.62 -12.84
N PRO A 58 -0.89 -19.58 -12.77
CA PRO A 58 0.51 -19.27 -12.46
C PRO A 58 1.05 -18.14 -13.34
N THR A 59 2.07 -17.42 -12.87
CA THR A 59 2.80 -16.48 -13.73
C THR A 59 3.65 -17.24 -14.74
N ILE A 60 3.70 -16.75 -15.99
CA ILE A 60 4.47 -17.37 -17.07
C ILE A 60 5.81 -16.62 -17.21
N PRO A 61 6.96 -17.26 -16.94
CA PRO A 61 8.27 -16.66 -17.18
C PRO A 61 8.60 -16.63 -18.67
N ALA A 62 9.59 -15.82 -19.07
CA ALA A 62 10.08 -15.87 -20.45
C ALA A 62 10.79 -17.22 -20.71
N ASP A 63 10.64 -17.77 -21.92
CA ASP A 63 11.22 -19.07 -22.31
C ASP A 63 12.74 -19.17 -22.07
N ARG A 64 13.44 -18.03 -22.18
CA ARG A 64 14.89 -17.90 -21.94
C ARG A 64 15.30 -18.10 -20.46
N HIS A 65 14.36 -18.06 -19.53
CA HIS A 65 14.62 -18.19 -18.09
C HIS A 65 14.07 -19.48 -17.48
N LYS A 66 13.17 -20.22 -18.16
CA LYS A 66 12.38 -21.34 -17.60
C LYS A 66 13.17 -22.40 -16.80
N ASP A 67 14.42 -22.63 -17.20
CA ASP A 67 15.33 -23.64 -16.66
C ASP A 67 16.20 -23.12 -15.49
N PHE A 68 16.08 -21.84 -15.11
CA PHE A 68 16.81 -21.25 -13.99
C PHE A 68 16.24 -21.69 -12.62
N PHE A 69 17.07 -21.53 -11.58
CA PHE A 69 16.77 -21.83 -10.17
C PHE A 69 16.03 -23.16 -9.93
N PRO A 70 16.50 -24.30 -10.47
CA PRO A 70 15.87 -25.60 -10.24
C PRO A 70 15.85 -25.93 -8.74
N GLY A 71 14.68 -26.31 -8.22
CA GLY A 71 14.49 -26.63 -6.81
C GLY A 71 14.44 -25.43 -5.86
N LEU A 72 14.35 -24.19 -6.36
CA LEU A 72 14.06 -23.02 -5.53
C LEU A 72 12.67 -23.17 -4.85
N LYS A 73 12.60 -22.77 -3.58
CA LYS A 73 11.43 -22.89 -2.70
C LYS A 73 11.16 -21.56 -1.99
N VAL A 74 9.92 -21.32 -1.56
CA VAL A 74 9.61 -20.14 -0.72
C VAL A 74 10.22 -20.29 0.66
N SER A 75 10.72 -19.19 1.24
CA SER A 75 11.36 -19.19 2.55
C SER A 75 10.44 -19.79 3.63
N ARG A 76 10.99 -20.69 4.44
CA ARG A 76 10.30 -21.36 5.55
C ARG A 76 10.50 -20.58 6.84
N THR A 77 9.94 -19.37 6.88
CA THR A 77 9.89 -18.51 8.07
C THR A 77 8.94 -19.07 9.14
N ASP A 78 9.03 -18.60 10.39
CA ASP A 78 8.21 -19.09 11.51
C ASP A 78 6.70 -18.93 11.27
N ASN A 79 6.30 -17.97 10.43
CA ASN A 79 4.91 -17.76 9.99
C ASN A 79 4.52 -18.53 8.72
N PHE A 80 5.43 -19.28 8.08
CA PHE A 80 5.09 -20.17 6.96
C PHE A 80 4.40 -21.45 7.49
N ASN A 81 3.14 -21.65 7.10
CA ASN A 81 2.32 -22.81 7.46
C ASN A 81 2.42 -23.28 8.94
N PRO A 82 2.27 -22.37 9.92
CA PRO A 82 2.56 -22.64 11.34
C PRO A 82 1.64 -23.70 11.95
N ASP A 83 2.11 -24.38 13.00
CA ASP A 83 1.34 -25.38 13.76
C ASP A 83 0.15 -24.79 14.51
N THR A 84 0.34 -23.62 15.13
CA THR A 84 -0.74 -22.78 15.67
C THR A 84 -1.30 -21.87 14.59
N THR A 85 -2.57 -21.48 14.72
CA THR A 85 -3.14 -20.40 13.88
C THR A 85 -2.71 -19.04 14.40
N SER A 86 -2.62 -18.06 13.49
CA SER A 86 -2.27 -16.68 13.78
C SER A 86 -3.21 -15.70 13.07
N GLY A 87 -2.95 -14.40 13.19
CA GLY A 87 -3.76 -13.35 12.58
C GLY A 87 -5.10 -13.09 13.27
N ALA A 88 -6.10 -12.66 12.51
CA ALA A 88 -7.46 -12.34 12.97
C ALA A 88 -8.56 -12.85 12.02
N SER A 89 -9.82 -12.82 12.47
CA SER A 89 -11.00 -13.26 11.69
C SER A 89 -10.75 -14.62 10.99
N TRP A 90 -11.11 -14.74 9.72
CA TRP A 90 -10.99 -15.90 8.86
C TRP A 90 -9.58 -16.51 8.79
N ILE A 91 -8.53 -15.73 9.01
CA ILE A 91 -7.13 -16.22 8.98
C ILE A 91 -6.90 -17.23 10.12
N LYS A 92 -7.55 -17.03 11.29
CA LYS A 92 -7.56 -18.00 12.38
C LYS A 92 -8.28 -19.31 12.04
N THR A 93 -9.12 -19.35 11.01
CA THR A 93 -9.86 -20.56 10.59
C THR A 93 -9.12 -21.38 9.52
N LEU A 94 -8.02 -20.87 8.97
CA LEU A 94 -7.30 -21.54 7.88
C LEU A 94 -6.70 -22.87 8.34
N GLN A 95 -7.05 -23.94 7.62
CA GLN A 95 -6.48 -25.27 7.84
C GLN A 95 -4.97 -25.27 7.57
N LYS A 96 -4.22 -26.08 8.32
CA LYS A 96 -2.77 -26.24 8.05
C LYS A 96 -2.59 -26.85 6.66
N LEU A 97 -1.73 -26.23 5.86
CA LEU A 97 -1.50 -26.64 4.47
C LEU A 97 -0.82 -28.01 4.45
N ASN A 98 -1.34 -28.91 3.60
CA ASN A 98 -0.74 -30.23 3.36
C ASN A 98 0.45 -30.12 2.39
N GLN A 99 1.20 -31.21 2.24
CA GLN A 99 2.41 -31.22 1.42
C GLN A 99 2.14 -30.84 -0.04
N THR A 100 1.03 -31.30 -0.65
CA THR A 100 0.66 -30.96 -2.04
C THR A 100 0.45 -29.46 -2.23
N VAL A 101 -0.15 -28.77 -1.26
CA VAL A 101 -0.27 -27.31 -1.30
C VAL A 101 1.09 -26.63 -1.08
N VAL A 102 1.92 -27.14 -0.17
CA VAL A 102 3.27 -26.63 0.08
C VAL A 102 4.19 -26.75 -1.16
N ASP A 103 4.10 -27.86 -1.91
CA ASP A 103 4.86 -28.04 -3.16
C ASP A 103 4.33 -27.14 -4.29
N TYR A 104 3.02 -26.88 -4.34
CA TYR A 104 2.43 -25.89 -5.24
C TYR A 104 2.89 -24.45 -4.90
N LEU A 105 2.97 -24.09 -3.61
CA LEU A 105 3.51 -22.80 -3.18
C LEU A 105 4.98 -22.61 -3.61
N ASP A 106 5.79 -23.66 -3.54
CA ASP A 106 7.17 -23.64 -3.99
C ASP A 106 7.30 -23.36 -5.49
N GLU A 107 6.51 -24.05 -6.32
CA GLU A 107 6.55 -23.83 -7.78
C GLU A 107 5.99 -22.46 -8.17
N ILE A 108 4.91 -21.98 -7.53
CA ILE A 108 4.43 -20.61 -7.73
C ILE A 108 5.51 -19.59 -7.35
N TYR A 109 6.24 -19.80 -6.26
CA TYR A 109 7.35 -18.93 -5.88
C TYR A 109 8.50 -18.98 -6.89
N ARG A 110 8.90 -20.17 -7.36
CA ARG A 110 9.91 -20.34 -8.41
C ARG A 110 9.52 -19.61 -9.69
N LEU A 111 8.32 -19.85 -10.20
CA LEU A 111 7.80 -19.18 -11.41
C LEU A 111 7.77 -17.66 -11.27
N ARG A 112 7.48 -17.12 -10.07
CA ARG A 112 7.55 -15.67 -9.81
C ARG A 112 8.98 -15.12 -9.85
N VAL A 113 9.95 -15.84 -9.29
CA VAL A 113 11.37 -15.44 -9.37
C VAL A 113 11.91 -15.54 -10.80
N LEU A 114 11.43 -16.51 -11.59
CA LEU A 114 11.70 -16.60 -13.02
C LEU A 114 11.11 -15.44 -13.82
N SER A 115 9.84 -15.11 -13.62
CA SER A 115 9.18 -13.97 -14.28
C SER A 115 9.83 -12.63 -13.93
N LEU A 116 10.50 -12.52 -12.78
CA LEU A 116 11.29 -11.35 -12.40
C LEU A 116 12.61 -11.20 -13.18
N GLN A 117 13.17 -12.26 -13.78
CA GLN A 117 14.43 -12.15 -14.52
C GLN A 117 14.28 -11.25 -15.76
N ALA A 118 13.15 -11.35 -16.48
CA ALA A 118 12.82 -10.42 -17.57
C ALA A 118 12.59 -8.97 -17.09
N VAL A 119 12.21 -8.77 -15.82
CA VAL A 119 12.06 -7.43 -15.21
C VAL A 119 13.43 -6.85 -14.83
N ASP A 120 14.37 -7.68 -14.36
CA ASP A 120 15.77 -7.26 -14.14
C ASP A 120 16.46 -6.87 -15.46
N GLU A 121 16.29 -7.67 -16.52
CA GLU A 121 16.76 -7.36 -17.88
C GLU A 121 16.14 -6.06 -18.44
N LEU A 122 14.86 -5.78 -18.16
CA LEU A 122 14.20 -4.51 -18.50
C LEU A 122 14.86 -3.33 -17.77
N VAL A 123 15.17 -3.47 -16.47
CA VAL A 123 15.81 -2.42 -15.68
C VAL A 123 17.25 -2.19 -16.14
N ASP A 124 18.04 -3.25 -16.36
CA ASP A 124 19.40 -3.17 -16.91
C ASP A 124 19.41 -2.51 -18.30
N SER A 125 18.47 -2.88 -19.18
CA SER A 125 18.32 -2.28 -20.52
C SER A 125 18.07 -0.77 -20.45
N ILE A 126 17.21 -0.33 -19.54
CA ILE A 126 16.89 1.09 -19.33
C ILE A 126 18.09 1.85 -18.73
N VAL A 127 18.76 1.27 -17.73
CA VAL A 127 19.94 1.91 -17.12
C VAL A 127 21.07 2.05 -18.14
N ARG A 128 21.36 1.00 -18.92
CA ARG A 128 22.34 1.05 -20.03
C ARG A 128 21.98 2.06 -21.11
N HIS A 129 20.68 2.24 -21.38
CA HIS A 129 20.25 3.25 -22.34
C HIS A 129 20.56 4.66 -21.81
N LEU A 130 20.30 4.94 -20.55
CA LEU A 130 20.65 6.22 -19.92
C LEU A 130 22.19 6.40 -19.81
N GLU A 131 22.94 5.33 -19.56
CA GLU A 131 24.42 5.34 -19.56
C GLU A 131 25.05 5.77 -20.89
N LYS A 132 24.33 5.71 -22.03
CA LYS A 132 24.77 6.29 -23.32
C LYS A 132 25.13 7.78 -23.19
N SER A 133 24.52 8.51 -22.25
CA SER A 133 24.80 9.93 -22.00
C SER A 133 24.91 10.21 -20.51
N LEU A 134 26.15 10.33 -20.01
CA LEU A 134 26.41 10.53 -18.58
C LEU A 134 25.67 11.77 -18.02
N ALA A 135 25.60 12.87 -18.79
CA ALA A 135 24.87 14.07 -18.38
C ALA A 135 23.35 13.82 -18.20
N VAL A 136 22.76 12.96 -19.04
CA VAL A 136 21.36 12.54 -18.87
C VAL A 136 21.25 11.65 -17.65
N LEU A 137 22.09 10.61 -17.53
CA LEU A 137 22.07 9.68 -16.40
C LEU A 137 22.22 10.40 -15.06
N GLU A 138 23.20 11.28 -14.91
CA GLU A 138 23.48 11.99 -13.66
C GLU A 138 22.30 12.89 -13.25
N ASN A 139 21.66 13.56 -14.22
CA ASN A 139 20.51 14.44 -14.00
C ASN A 139 19.13 13.73 -13.96
N THR A 140 19.12 12.39 -13.97
CA THR A 140 17.91 11.57 -13.95
C THR A 140 17.76 10.83 -12.62
N TYR A 141 16.59 10.94 -11.99
CA TYR A 141 16.16 10.06 -10.92
C TYR A 141 15.57 8.78 -11.49
N ILE A 142 15.90 7.65 -10.88
CA ILE A 142 15.32 6.33 -11.18
C ILE A 142 14.81 5.76 -9.86
N ILE A 143 13.52 5.42 -9.82
CA ILE A 143 12.81 4.88 -8.67
C ILE A 143 12.27 3.50 -9.07
N TYR A 144 12.63 2.45 -8.34
CA TYR A 144 12.08 1.10 -8.49
C TYR A 144 11.21 0.75 -7.28
N THR A 145 9.97 0.33 -7.53
CA THR A 145 9.04 -0.13 -6.51
C THR A 145 7.98 -1.07 -7.10
N THR A 146 7.07 -1.58 -6.27
CA THR A 146 5.98 -2.48 -6.67
C THR A 146 4.64 -1.96 -6.13
N ASP A 147 3.54 -2.52 -6.62
CA ASP A 147 2.18 -2.18 -6.18
C ASP A 147 1.91 -2.69 -4.76
N ASN A 148 2.24 -3.95 -4.50
CA ASN A 148 2.22 -4.59 -3.20
C ASN A 148 3.16 -5.83 -3.20
N GLY A 149 3.26 -6.51 -2.06
CA GLY A 149 4.00 -7.76 -1.90
C GLY A 149 3.22 -9.02 -2.33
N PHE A 150 3.56 -10.20 -1.81
CA PHE A 150 2.88 -11.45 -2.16
C PHE A 150 3.03 -12.53 -1.09
N HIS A 151 1.90 -13.09 -0.64
CA HIS A 151 1.84 -14.21 0.29
C HIS A 151 1.97 -15.55 -0.45
N ALA A 152 2.79 -16.45 0.08
CA ALA A 152 2.92 -17.83 -0.40
C ALA A 152 3.17 -18.77 0.80
N GLY A 153 2.11 -19.06 1.57
CA GLY A 153 2.13 -19.96 2.73
C GLY A 153 2.28 -19.28 4.10
N GLN A 154 2.70 -18.02 4.13
CA GLN A 154 2.70 -17.21 5.35
C GLN A 154 1.28 -17.09 5.91
N HIS A 155 1.12 -17.24 7.23
CA HIS A 155 -0.18 -17.28 7.92
C HIS A 155 -1.16 -18.35 7.36
N ARG A 156 -0.62 -19.43 6.74
CA ARG A 156 -1.36 -20.46 5.99
C ARG A 156 -2.11 -19.93 4.76
N LEU A 157 -1.75 -18.75 4.25
CA LEU A 157 -2.38 -18.15 3.08
C LEU A 157 -1.99 -18.88 1.79
N ALA A 158 -2.98 -19.12 0.94
CA ALA A 158 -2.78 -19.48 -0.47
C ALA A 158 -2.10 -18.33 -1.25
N PRO A 159 -1.57 -18.54 -2.47
CA PRO A 159 -0.90 -17.50 -3.24
C PRO A 159 -1.78 -16.26 -3.44
N ARG A 160 -1.50 -15.15 -2.73
CA ARG A 160 -2.40 -13.98 -2.76
C ARG A 160 -1.78 -12.63 -2.41
N LYS A 161 -2.53 -11.60 -2.79
CA LYS A 161 -2.45 -10.21 -2.34
C LYS A 161 -3.58 -9.98 -1.29
N THR A 162 -3.80 -8.74 -0.84
CA THR A 162 -4.90 -8.33 0.09
C THR A 162 -4.85 -8.95 1.51
N SER A 163 -3.72 -8.90 2.21
CA SER A 163 -3.62 -9.31 3.63
C SER A 163 -2.50 -8.57 4.39
N PRO A 164 -2.76 -8.04 5.61
CA PRO A 164 -1.94 -7.02 6.28
C PRO A 164 -0.76 -7.55 7.09
N PHE A 165 0.10 -8.31 6.42
CA PHE A 165 1.38 -8.78 6.95
C PHE A 165 2.55 -8.20 6.13
N GLU A 166 3.77 -8.23 6.67
CA GLU A 166 4.96 -7.64 6.01
C GLU A 166 5.18 -8.15 4.58
N GLU A 167 4.85 -9.41 4.30
CA GLU A 167 4.99 -10.00 2.97
C GLU A 167 4.03 -9.40 1.94
N GLY A 168 2.95 -8.74 2.39
CA GLY A 168 2.03 -7.96 1.55
C GLY A 168 2.35 -6.46 1.52
N LEU A 169 2.84 -5.91 2.63
CA LEU A 169 2.96 -4.46 2.86
C LEU A 169 4.39 -3.89 2.74
N ASN A 170 5.42 -4.63 3.16
CA ASN A 170 6.80 -4.14 3.28
C ASN A 170 7.58 -4.34 1.97
N ILE A 171 7.21 -3.55 0.97
CA ILE A 171 7.71 -3.62 -0.40
C ILE A 171 9.10 -2.96 -0.60
N PRO A 172 9.84 -3.29 -1.68
CA PRO A 172 11.00 -2.52 -2.10
C PRO A 172 10.62 -1.09 -2.52
N PHE A 173 11.39 -0.12 -2.06
CA PHE A 173 11.51 1.21 -2.65
C PHE A 173 13.00 1.53 -2.77
N ILE A 174 13.50 1.64 -4.00
CA ILE A 174 14.90 1.90 -4.32
C ILE A 174 14.96 3.15 -5.18
N ILE A 175 15.72 4.16 -4.78
CA ILE A 175 15.92 5.40 -5.54
C ILE A 175 17.40 5.68 -5.77
N ARG A 176 17.73 6.20 -6.95
CA ARG A 176 18.99 6.88 -7.25
C ARG A 176 18.70 8.17 -8.01
N GLY A 177 19.58 9.16 -7.91
CA GLY A 177 19.43 10.44 -8.60
C GLY A 177 20.41 11.50 -8.09
N PRO A 178 20.33 12.74 -8.57
CA PRO A 178 20.97 13.90 -7.94
C PRO A 178 20.69 13.94 -6.42
N GLY A 179 21.70 14.26 -5.60
CA GLY A 179 21.53 14.41 -4.13
C GLY A 179 21.26 13.15 -3.31
N VAL A 180 20.94 12.01 -3.95
CA VAL A 180 20.69 10.72 -3.29
C VAL A 180 22.02 10.01 -2.98
N GLU A 181 22.22 9.56 -1.74
CA GLU A 181 23.46 8.89 -1.35
C GLU A 181 23.60 7.48 -1.95
N LYS A 182 24.70 7.22 -2.67
CA LYS A 182 25.00 5.91 -3.26
C LYS A 182 25.23 4.84 -2.17
N GLY A 183 24.55 3.71 -2.29
CA GLY A 183 24.77 2.54 -1.43
C GLY A 183 24.34 2.71 0.04
N LYS A 184 23.44 3.65 0.33
CA LYS A 184 22.85 3.82 1.67
C LYS A 184 21.48 3.18 1.78
N THR A 185 21.10 2.83 3.00
CA THR A 185 19.75 2.39 3.36
C THR A 185 19.17 3.34 4.40
N ALA A 186 17.94 3.82 4.16
CA ALA A 186 17.17 4.55 5.15
C ALA A 186 16.30 3.58 5.95
N SER A 187 16.08 3.87 7.24
CA SER A 187 15.11 3.16 8.09
C SER A 187 13.91 4.03 8.45
N VAL A 188 13.68 5.11 7.69
CA VAL A 188 12.49 5.95 7.76
C VAL A 188 11.30 5.12 7.24
N ARG A 189 10.10 5.42 7.72
CA ARG A 189 8.86 4.79 7.24
C ARG A 189 8.16 5.71 6.27
N THR A 190 7.55 5.11 5.25
CA THR A 190 6.95 5.75 4.09
C THR A 190 5.81 4.86 3.57
N SER A 191 4.92 5.42 2.76
CA SER A 191 3.81 4.72 2.11
C SER A 191 3.66 5.15 0.64
N HIS A 192 2.82 4.48 -0.16
CA HIS A 192 2.65 4.83 -1.59
C HIS A 192 2.14 6.25 -1.80
N VAL A 193 1.37 6.79 -0.85
CA VAL A 193 0.88 8.19 -0.88
C VAL A 193 2.01 9.22 -0.87
N ASP A 194 3.20 8.87 -0.36
CA ASP A 194 4.38 9.72 -0.34
C ASP A 194 5.08 9.82 -1.71
N ILE A 195 4.82 8.88 -2.63
CA ILE A 195 5.54 8.80 -3.93
C ILE A 195 5.24 10.03 -4.80
N ALA A 196 3.97 10.46 -4.87
CA ALA A 196 3.56 11.61 -5.67
C ALA A 196 4.17 12.95 -5.16
N PRO A 197 4.06 13.32 -3.87
CA PRO A 197 4.73 14.52 -3.35
C PRO A 197 6.26 14.42 -3.41
N THR A 198 6.86 13.22 -3.30
CA THR A 198 8.31 13.04 -3.54
C THR A 198 8.69 13.39 -4.99
N ILE A 199 7.92 12.92 -5.98
CA ILE A 199 8.15 13.24 -7.40
C ILE A 199 8.01 14.75 -7.66
N PHE A 200 7.04 15.42 -7.01
CA PHE A 200 6.85 16.87 -7.13
C PHE A 200 8.01 17.64 -6.51
N GLU A 201 8.40 17.34 -5.26
CA GLU A 201 9.52 17.97 -4.56
C GLU A 201 10.83 17.83 -5.35
N LEU A 202 11.15 16.60 -5.80
CA LEU A 202 12.32 16.35 -6.63
C LEU A 202 12.30 17.17 -7.93
N ALA A 203 11.13 17.32 -8.55
CA ALA A 203 10.96 18.10 -9.78
C ALA A 203 10.93 19.63 -9.57
N GLY A 204 11.04 20.12 -8.34
CA GLY A 204 10.88 21.55 -8.02
C GLY A 204 9.46 22.06 -8.24
N ILE A 205 8.47 21.17 -8.26
CA ILE A 205 7.05 21.51 -8.40
C ILE A 205 6.49 21.76 -7.00
N PRO A 206 5.88 22.94 -6.72
CA PRO A 206 5.28 23.23 -5.43
C PRO A 206 4.26 22.17 -5.00
N LEU A 207 4.35 21.73 -3.75
CA LEU A 207 3.41 20.78 -3.16
C LEU A 207 2.04 21.45 -2.95
N GLN A 208 0.99 20.80 -3.42
CA GLN A 208 -0.38 21.23 -3.19
C GLN A 208 -0.90 20.62 -1.87
N GLY A 209 -1.81 21.34 -1.18
CA GLY A 209 -2.28 20.97 0.16
C GLY A 209 -3.23 19.76 0.21
N ASP A 210 -3.49 19.13 -0.94
CA ASP A 210 -4.40 18.01 -1.14
C ASP A 210 -3.70 16.65 -1.28
N PHE A 211 -2.36 16.60 -1.24
CA PHE A 211 -1.61 15.34 -1.11
C PHE A 211 -1.85 14.69 0.26
N ASP A 212 -2.25 13.41 0.26
CA ASP A 212 -2.49 12.61 1.46
C ASP A 212 -1.20 12.06 2.10
N GLY A 213 -0.04 12.29 1.47
CA GLY A 213 1.30 11.91 1.94
C GLY A 213 2.30 13.07 1.92
N LEU A 214 3.53 12.80 2.33
CA LEU A 214 4.63 13.79 2.39
C LEU A 214 5.83 13.34 1.54
N PRO A 215 6.74 14.25 1.13
CA PRO A 215 7.95 13.83 0.44
C PRO A 215 8.81 12.89 1.29
N MET A 216 9.25 11.79 0.70
CA MET A 216 10.18 10.85 1.34
C MET A 216 11.56 11.51 1.48
N PRO A 217 12.27 11.35 2.61
CA PRO A 217 13.61 11.91 2.78
C PRO A 217 14.64 11.12 1.97
N VAL A 218 14.78 11.44 0.68
CA VAL A 218 15.65 10.73 -0.26
C VAL A 218 17.07 11.30 -0.32
N THR A 219 17.27 12.57 0.04
CA THR A 219 18.59 13.17 0.19
C THR A 219 19.13 13.08 1.62
N LYS A 220 20.46 13.16 1.78
CA LYS A 220 21.11 13.15 3.11
C LYS A 220 20.52 14.21 4.06
N ALA A 221 20.35 15.44 3.58
CA ALA A 221 19.87 16.56 4.39
C ALA A 221 18.45 16.31 4.94
N GLN A 222 17.55 15.79 4.10
CA GLN A 222 16.21 15.40 4.54
C GLN A 222 16.26 14.23 5.55
N GLN A 223 17.15 13.24 5.35
CA GLN A 223 17.34 12.15 6.32
C GLN A 223 17.96 12.61 7.64
N GLU A 224 18.68 13.74 7.66
CA GLU A 224 19.18 14.35 8.90
C GLU A 224 18.09 15.20 9.57
N ALA A 225 17.26 15.91 8.81
CA ALA A 225 16.09 16.62 9.32
C ALA A 225 15.04 15.67 9.94
N VAL A 226 14.69 14.57 9.25
CA VAL A 226 13.69 13.60 9.75
C VAL A 226 14.19 12.80 10.96
N LYS A 227 15.49 12.77 11.26
CA LYS A 227 15.98 12.22 12.55
C LYS A 227 15.59 13.09 13.75
N ALA A 228 15.28 14.38 13.55
CA ALA A 228 14.81 15.27 14.62
C ALA A 228 13.29 15.13 14.89
N TYR A 229 12.52 14.61 13.93
CA TYR A 229 11.06 14.53 14.01
C TYR A 229 10.57 13.11 13.71
N LYS A 230 10.10 12.39 14.74
CA LYS A 230 9.52 11.04 14.58
C LYS A 230 8.28 11.12 13.68
N THR A 231 8.37 10.65 12.44
CA THR A 231 7.20 10.45 11.57
C THR A 231 6.47 9.17 11.95
N GLU A 232 5.15 9.23 11.99
CA GLU A 232 4.29 8.09 12.31
C GLU A 232 3.42 7.77 11.11
N HIS A 233 3.53 6.53 10.62
CA HIS A 233 2.86 6.05 9.42
C HIS A 233 1.93 4.89 9.79
N ALA A 234 0.76 4.88 9.17
CA ALA A 234 -0.22 3.81 9.31
C ALA A 234 -0.85 3.53 7.95
N ASN A 235 -0.83 2.27 7.54
CA ASN A 235 -1.60 1.79 6.39
C ASN A 235 -2.87 1.13 6.91
N ILE A 236 -4.02 1.50 6.34
CA ILE A 236 -5.31 0.85 6.59
C ILE A 236 -5.58 -0.06 5.40
N GLU A 237 -5.55 -1.38 5.61
CA GLU A 237 -5.90 -2.35 4.57
C GLU A 237 -7.30 -2.91 4.82
N PHE A 238 -8.15 -2.86 3.81
CA PHE A 238 -9.45 -3.54 3.81
C PHE A 238 -9.30 -4.86 3.06
N GLY A 239 -9.15 -5.96 3.79
CA GLY A 239 -8.88 -7.28 3.21
C GLY A 239 -10.09 -7.88 2.47
N GLU A 240 -10.21 -7.65 1.16
CA GLU A 240 -11.24 -8.31 0.37
C GLU A 240 -10.99 -9.83 0.21
N GLY A 241 -12.00 -10.61 0.56
CA GLY A 241 -12.07 -12.07 0.40
C GLY A 241 -12.53 -12.53 -0.99
N ALA A 242 -12.51 -11.65 -2.00
CA ALA A 242 -13.24 -11.76 -3.28
C ALA A 242 -13.00 -13.03 -4.15
N PHE A 243 -12.05 -13.89 -3.78
CA PHE A 243 -11.66 -15.09 -4.54
C PHE A 243 -11.82 -16.41 -3.79
N LEU A 244 -12.48 -16.42 -2.62
CA LEU A 244 -12.79 -17.64 -1.87
C LEU A 244 -14.30 -17.71 -1.55
N ARG A 245 -14.96 -18.80 -1.97
CA ARG A 245 -16.32 -19.15 -1.51
C ARG A 245 -16.25 -19.70 -0.09
N VAL A 246 -16.12 -18.81 0.89
CA VAL A 246 -16.20 -19.08 2.33
C VAL A 246 -17.14 -18.04 2.92
N ASP A 247 -18.11 -18.47 3.74
CA ASP A 247 -19.03 -17.57 4.44
C ASP A 247 -18.31 -16.85 5.58
N PHE A 248 -17.62 -15.75 5.23
CA PHE A 248 -17.01 -14.86 6.21
C PHE A 248 -18.11 -14.08 6.96
N GLN A 249 -18.12 -14.15 8.29
CA GLN A 249 -19.06 -13.42 9.16
C GLN A 249 -18.38 -12.70 10.34
N GLU A 250 -17.05 -12.78 10.47
CA GLU A 250 -16.32 -12.20 11.60
C GLU A 250 -15.54 -10.94 11.21
N MET A 251 -15.66 -9.91 12.03
CA MET A 251 -14.89 -8.67 11.93
C MET A 251 -13.95 -8.59 13.12
N ALA A 252 -12.66 -8.31 12.88
CA ALA A 252 -11.65 -8.37 13.93
C ALA A 252 -10.54 -7.33 13.73
N LEU A 253 -10.02 -6.84 14.85
CA LEU A 253 -8.81 -6.00 14.87
C LEU A 253 -7.57 -6.88 15.10
N GLU A 254 -6.47 -6.50 14.46
CA GLU A 254 -5.16 -7.10 14.71
C GLU A 254 -4.14 -6.05 15.14
N LEU A 255 -3.39 -6.38 16.19
CA LEU A 255 -2.27 -5.59 16.66
C LEU A 255 -1.06 -6.52 16.84
N SER A 256 -0.01 -6.30 16.05
CA SER A 256 1.22 -7.10 16.03
C SER A 256 2.46 -6.24 16.30
N THR A 257 3.62 -6.85 16.56
CA THR A 257 4.83 -6.10 16.99
C THR A 257 6.09 -6.53 16.26
N LEU A 258 6.32 -5.99 15.06
CA LEU A 258 7.42 -6.37 14.14
C LEU A 258 8.85 -6.44 14.75
N LYS A 259 9.09 -5.81 15.91
CA LYS A 259 10.37 -5.86 16.64
C LYS A 259 10.54 -7.10 17.53
N SER A 260 9.44 -7.62 18.09
CA SER A 260 9.38 -8.74 19.05
C SER A 260 8.69 -9.98 18.48
N ASP A 261 7.88 -9.77 17.43
CA ASP A 261 7.13 -10.75 16.67
C ASP A 261 7.21 -10.34 15.18
N PRO A 262 8.37 -10.55 14.52
CA PRO A 262 8.58 -10.17 13.13
C PRO A 262 7.74 -11.01 12.15
N GLY A 263 7.27 -12.18 12.57
CA GLY A 263 6.37 -13.04 11.81
C GLY A 263 4.88 -12.78 12.06
N GLN A 264 4.50 -11.73 12.81
CA GLN A 264 3.11 -11.38 13.14
C GLN A 264 2.26 -12.56 13.67
N MET A 265 2.88 -13.45 14.44
CA MET A 265 2.25 -14.66 14.95
C MET A 265 1.31 -14.42 16.14
N VAL A 266 1.41 -13.27 16.82
CA VAL A 266 0.64 -12.95 18.04
C VAL A 266 -0.23 -11.71 17.84
N ASN A 267 -1.54 -11.91 17.73
CA ASN A 267 -2.51 -10.81 17.79
C ASN A 267 -2.71 -10.35 19.24
N LEU A 268 -2.11 -9.20 19.59
CA LEU A 268 -2.17 -8.61 20.91
C LEU A 268 -3.55 -8.05 21.29
N TYR A 269 -4.43 -7.77 20.32
CA TYR A 269 -5.77 -7.27 20.59
C TYR A 269 -6.64 -8.33 21.31
N ASP A 270 -6.48 -9.60 20.95
CA ASP A 270 -7.17 -10.73 21.60
C ASP A 270 -6.62 -10.97 23.01
N THR A 271 -5.30 -10.86 23.21
CA THR A 271 -4.68 -11.08 24.53
C THR A 271 -4.95 -9.94 25.51
N SER A 272 -5.09 -8.69 25.05
CA SER A 272 -5.42 -7.54 25.90
C SER A 272 -6.88 -7.50 26.33
N ASN A 273 -7.81 -7.98 25.52
CA ASN A 273 -9.22 -8.07 25.92
C ASN A 273 -9.48 -9.16 26.99
N ARG A 274 -8.46 -9.95 27.36
CA ARG A 274 -8.53 -11.04 28.35
C ARG A 274 -7.88 -10.71 29.71
N GLY A 275 -7.32 -9.52 29.91
CA GLY A 275 -6.76 -9.10 31.20
C GLY A 275 -5.88 -7.86 31.13
N SER A 276 -5.35 -7.44 32.29
CA SER A 276 -4.45 -6.29 32.43
C SER A 276 -3.05 -6.56 31.85
N SER A 277 -2.94 -6.67 30.52
CA SER A 277 -1.66 -6.77 29.81
C SER A 277 -1.04 -5.40 29.54
N SER A 278 0.28 -5.39 29.34
CA SER A 278 1.01 -4.21 28.86
C SER A 278 1.64 -4.47 27.50
N ILE A 279 1.57 -3.48 26.61
CA ILE A 279 2.11 -3.52 25.25
C ILE A 279 3.12 -2.39 25.15
N TYR A 280 4.37 -2.70 24.82
CA TYR A 280 5.51 -1.77 24.88
C TYR A 280 5.70 -1.05 26.23
N GLY A 281 5.22 -1.62 27.34
CA GLY A 281 5.25 -1.01 28.67
C GLY A 281 4.09 -0.04 28.96
N TRP A 282 3.15 0.12 28.02
CA TRP A 282 1.91 0.87 28.21
C TRP A 282 0.74 -0.08 28.52
N GLU A 283 -0.22 0.39 29.32
CA GLU A 283 -1.47 -0.33 29.59
C GLU A 283 -2.26 -0.54 28.28
N ALA A 284 -2.61 -1.79 27.95
CA ALA A 284 -3.13 -2.12 26.63
C ALA A 284 -4.43 -1.39 26.27
N GLN A 285 -5.34 -1.19 27.22
CA GLN A 285 -6.61 -0.48 26.96
C GLN A 285 -6.41 1.02 26.68
N LYS A 286 -5.36 1.63 27.27
CA LYS A 286 -4.97 3.02 27.02
C LYS A 286 -4.31 3.20 25.67
N LEU A 287 -3.51 2.21 25.24
CA LEU A 287 -2.98 2.12 23.88
C LEU A 287 -4.12 1.99 22.87
N ILE A 288 -4.99 0.98 23.00
CA ILE A 288 -6.14 0.74 22.09
C ILE A 288 -7.03 1.97 21.97
N SER A 289 -7.35 2.65 23.07
CA SER A 289 -8.17 3.87 23.05
C SER A 289 -7.57 5.03 22.23
N ARG A 290 -6.26 5.02 21.97
CA ARG A 290 -5.55 6.00 21.13
C ARG A 290 -5.36 5.51 19.70
N LEU A 291 -5.12 4.21 19.52
CA LEU A 291 -5.17 3.53 18.23
C LEU A 291 -6.52 3.77 17.55
N ASP A 292 -7.63 3.65 18.29
CA ASP A 292 -8.99 3.88 17.80
C ASP A 292 -9.18 5.30 17.24
N ALA A 293 -8.87 6.32 18.04
CA ALA A 293 -9.03 7.73 17.64
C ALA A 293 -8.14 8.09 16.44
N PHE A 294 -6.91 7.57 16.41
CA PHE A 294 -5.96 7.74 15.30
C PHE A 294 -6.46 7.05 14.02
N LEU A 295 -6.96 5.82 14.13
CA LEU A 295 -7.53 5.05 13.02
C LEU A 295 -8.80 5.72 12.46
N LEU A 296 -9.72 6.19 13.31
CA LEU A 296 -10.92 6.92 12.87
C LEU A 296 -10.56 8.26 12.20
N THR A 297 -9.52 8.95 12.68
CA THR A 297 -9.02 10.18 12.04
C THR A 297 -8.47 9.91 10.63
N LEU A 298 -7.66 8.87 10.48
CA LEU A 298 -7.07 8.50 9.18
C LEU A 298 -8.08 7.86 8.21
N LYS A 299 -9.14 7.22 8.73
CA LYS A 299 -10.17 6.56 7.92
C LYS A 299 -10.81 7.49 6.87
N THR A 300 -11.05 8.74 7.24
CA THR A 300 -11.72 9.75 6.40
C THR A 300 -10.87 10.99 6.17
N CYS A 301 -9.54 10.87 6.33
CA CYS A 301 -8.63 11.99 6.15
C CYS A 301 -8.54 12.39 4.66
N LYS A 302 -8.12 13.63 4.44
CA LYS A 302 -7.67 14.14 3.14
C LYS A 302 -6.59 15.21 3.31
N GLY A 303 -5.61 15.22 2.42
CA GLY A 303 -4.56 16.23 2.33
C GLY A 303 -3.80 16.39 3.65
N ALA A 304 -3.66 17.64 4.09
CA ALA A 304 -3.02 17.99 5.37
C ALA A 304 -3.52 17.21 6.62
N SER A 305 -4.76 16.68 6.63
CA SER A 305 -5.26 15.87 7.76
C SER A 305 -4.73 14.43 7.76
N CYS A 306 -4.38 13.86 6.60
CA CYS A 306 -3.65 12.59 6.50
C CYS A 306 -2.18 12.78 6.89
N CYS A 307 -1.58 13.90 6.46
CA CYS A 307 -0.17 14.20 6.74
C CYS A 307 0.08 14.64 8.20
N ARG A 308 -0.94 15.13 8.90
CA ARG A 308 -0.86 15.65 10.29
C ARG A 308 -2.07 15.23 11.14
N PRO A 309 -2.34 13.93 11.33
CA PRO A 309 -3.51 13.44 12.08
C PRO A 309 -3.56 13.97 13.52
N TRP A 310 -2.40 14.19 14.15
CA TRP A 310 -2.33 14.79 15.49
C TRP A 310 -2.83 16.24 15.55
N SER A 311 -2.68 17.02 14.48
CA SER A 311 -3.27 18.37 14.40
C SER A 311 -4.79 18.32 14.26
N THR A 312 -5.34 17.23 13.72
CA THR A 312 -6.80 16.98 13.65
C THR A 312 -7.33 16.56 15.02
N LEU A 313 -6.65 15.63 15.71
CA LEU A 313 -7.03 15.16 17.04
C LEU A 313 -6.80 16.19 18.16
N HIS A 314 -5.72 16.99 18.08
CA HIS A 314 -5.34 17.98 19.07
C HIS A 314 -5.05 19.33 18.39
N PRO A 315 -6.09 20.07 17.95
CA PRO A 315 -5.93 21.34 17.23
C PRO A 315 -5.29 22.47 18.05
N LYS A 316 -5.02 22.23 19.34
CA LYS A 316 -4.23 23.13 20.21
C LYS A 316 -2.72 22.90 20.11
N GLY A 317 -2.27 21.85 19.42
CA GLY A 317 -0.85 21.51 19.26
C GLY A 317 -0.19 20.90 20.50
N ASP A 318 -0.95 20.53 21.54
CA ASP A 318 -0.41 19.92 22.77
C ASP A 318 -0.24 18.38 22.70
N VAL A 319 -0.52 17.80 21.53
CA VAL A 319 -0.04 16.48 21.05
C VAL A 319 0.41 16.63 19.60
N LEU A 320 1.61 16.12 19.31
CA LEU A 320 2.21 16.06 17.97
C LEU A 320 2.70 14.65 17.59
N SER A 321 2.58 13.67 18.50
CA SER A 321 2.99 12.27 18.29
C SER A 321 2.22 11.29 19.19
N PHE A 322 2.24 10.00 18.85
CA PHE A 322 1.62 8.94 19.66
C PHE A 322 2.23 8.87 21.06
N GLU A 323 3.54 9.06 21.18
CA GLU A 323 4.26 9.12 22.45
C GLU A 323 3.76 10.25 23.36
N GLN A 324 3.40 11.41 22.79
CA GLN A 324 2.77 12.51 23.54
C GLN A 324 1.29 12.22 23.86
N ALA A 325 0.57 11.56 22.95
CA ALA A 325 -0.81 11.13 23.19
C ALA A 325 -0.92 10.20 24.41
N MET A 326 0.07 9.33 24.62
CA MET A 326 0.16 8.42 25.77
C MET A 326 0.31 9.10 27.15
N ASN A 327 0.47 10.42 27.22
CA ASN A 327 0.48 11.14 28.49
C ASN A 327 -0.86 10.96 29.25
N PRO A 328 -0.86 10.61 30.55
CA PRO A 328 -2.08 10.41 31.34
C PRO A 328 -3.04 11.62 31.39
N LYS A 329 -2.57 12.86 31.12
CA LYS A 329 -3.46 14.03 31.02
C LYS A 329 -4.54 13.89 29.93
N PHE A 330 -4.33 12.99 28.97
CA PHE A 330 -5.26 12.68 27.89
C PHE A 330 -6.03 11.37 28.08
N ASP A 331 -5.84 10.63 29.19
CA ASP A 331 -6.53 9.34 29.38
C ASP A 331 -8.05 9.50 29.29
N LYS A 332 -8.62 10.53 29.95
CA LYS A 332 -10.04 10.85 29.82
C LYS A 332 -10.46 11.14 28.38
N TYR A 333 -9.67 11.94 27.66
CA TYR A 333 -9.98 12.34 26.29
C TYR A 333 -10.11 11.11 25.38
N TYR A 334 -9.12 10.23 25.39
CA TYR A 334 -9.14 9.02 24.56
C TYR A 334 -10.10 7.94 25.08
N ALA A 335 -10.36 7.87 26.39
CA ALA A 335 -11.27 6.87 26.97
C ALA A 335 -12.75 7.22 26.80
N GLU A 336 -13.13 8.48 27.04
CA GLU A 336 -14.52 8.94 27.19
C GLU A 336 -14.97 9.93 26.10
N ASP A 337 -14.09 10.85 25.65
CA ASP A 337 -14.47 11.92 24.70
C ASP A 337 -14.39 11.50 23.22
N GLN A 338 -13.67 10.42 22.91
CA GLN A 338 -13.42 9.89 21.57
C GLN A 338 -14.27 8.66 21.24
N ASN A 339 -14.72 8.58 19.98
CA ASN A 339 -15.41 7.41 19.44
C ASN A 339 -14.46 6.19 19.41
N LYS A 340 -15.02 4.99 19.57
CA LYS A 340 -14.28 3.71 19.52
C LYS A 340 -14.42 3.04 18.17
N VAL A 341 -13.37 2.35 17.73
CA VAL A 341 -13.43 1.57 16.49
C VAL A 341 -14.35 0.39 16.73
N SER A 342 -15.51 0.44 16.08
CA SER A 342 -16.55 -0.55 16.17
C SER A 342 -17.17 -0.72 14.80
N PHE A 343 -17.52 -1.96 14.47
CA PHE A 343 -18.16 -2.30 13.22
C PHE A 343 -19.57 -2.80 13.52
N SER A 344 -20.57 -2.18 12.90
CA SER A 344 -21.94 -2.69 12.95
C SER A 344 -22.27 -3.65 11.80
N VAL A 345 -21.38 -3.75 10.78
CA VAL A 345 -21.60 -4.53 9.56
C VAL A 345 -20.32 -4.71 8.73
N CYS A 346 -20.27 -5.73 7.85
CA CYS A 346 -19.29 -5.89 6.75
C CYS A 346 -20.03 -6.02 5.41
N VAL A 347 -19.69 -5.20 4.40
CA VAL A 347 -20.47 -4.91 3.10
C VAL A 347 -19.27 -5.17 2.06
N GLY A 348 -19.56 -5.84 0.93
CA GLY A 348 -18.70 -5.91 -0.25
C GLY A 348 -18.72 -4.66 -1.12
N GLY A 349 -17.54 -4.09 -1.31
CA GLY A 349 -17.31 -2.82 -1.98
C GLY A 349 -17.26 -1.64 -1.01
N PHE A 350 -16.40 -0.66 -1.32
CA PHE A 350 -16.33 0.62 -0.61
C PHE A 350 -17.55 1.48 -0.98
N ILE A 351 -18.43 1.75 -0.02
CA ILE A 351 -19.64 2.56 -0.24
C ILE A 351 -19.71 3.69 0.80
N THR A 352 -19.53 4.93 0.32
CA THR A 352 -19.35 6.13 1.14
C THR A 352 -20.50 6.44 2.11
N GLU A 353 -21.74 6.05 1.79
CA GLU A 353 -22.91 6.25 2.66
C GLU A 353 -22.81 5.49 4.01
N TYR A 354 -21.95 4.47 4.07
CA TYR A 354 -21.74 3.61 5.23
C TYR A 354 -20.47 3.96 6.02
N GLU A 355 -19.62 4.82 5.47
CA GLU A 355 -18.36 5.19 6.11
C GLU A 355 -18.53 6.14 7.30
N GLY A 356 -19.68 6.84 7.39
CA GLY A 356 -20.18 7.44 8.62
C GLY A 356 -19.49 8.73 9.09
N GLY A 357 -18.84 9.47 8.19
CA GLY A 357 -18.23 10.77 8.47
C GLY A 357 -19.23 11.94 8.52
N ASP A 358 -18.78 13.07 9.06
CA ASP A 358 -19.58 14.25 9.47
C ASP A 358 -20.09 15.10 8.28
N GLY A 359 -20.86 14.49 7.38
CA GLY A 359 -21.43 15.13 6.19
C GLY A 359 -22.43 14.30 5.38
N ALA A 360 -22.72 13.05 5.77
CA ALA A 360 -23.76 12.23 5.15
C ALA A 360 -25.10 12.39 5.90
N GLU A 361 -26.14 12.91 5.25
CA GLU A 361 -27.47 13.05 5.86
C GLU A 361 -28.01 11.68 6.34
N ALA A 362 -28.49 11.63 7.58
CA ALA A 362 -28.95 10.39 8.20
C ALA A 362 -30.26 9.88 7.56
N ILE A 363 -30.16 8.95 6.61
CA ILE A 363 -31.29 8.40 5.85
C ILE A 363 -32.42 7.91 6.78
N PRO A 364 -33.67 8.42 6.63
CA PRO A 364 -34.78 8.07 7.50
C PRO A 364 -35.22 6.61 7.32
N ARG A 365 -35.61 5.97 8.43
CA ARG A 365 -36.05 4.55 8.45
C ARG A 365 -37.33 4.33 7.63
N ARG A 366 -37.20 3.88 6.37
CA ARG A 366 -38.32 3.30 5.60
C ARG A 366 -38.03 1.85 5.24
N ALA A 367 -38.95 0.96 5.58
CA ALA A 367 -38.78 -0.47 5.38
C ALA A 367 -39.06 -0.88 3.93
N LEU A 368 -38.04 -1.37 3.22
CA LEU A 368 -38.21 -2.01 1.92
C LEU A 368 -38.88 -3.37 2.10
N ARG A 369 -40.10 -3.51 1.57
CA ARG A 369 -40.71 -4.83 1.27
C ARG A 369 -40.28 -5.24 -0.13
N HIS A 370 -40.05 -6.54 -0.34
CA HIS A 370 -39.77 -7.06 -1.68
C HIS A 370 -41.00 -6.94 -2.60
N THR A 371 -40.79 -6.34 -3.77
CA THR A 371 -41.57 -6.62 -4.98
C THR A 371 -40.65 -6.52 -6.20
N SER A 372 -40.37 -7.65 -6.86
CA SER A 372 -39.87 -7.64 -8.24
C SER A 372 -40.99 -7.17 -9.17
N PRO A 373 -40.67 -6.44 -10.25
CA PRO A 373 -40.70 -7.12 -11.55
C PRO A 373 -39.56 -6.66 -12.48
N GLY A 374 -39.43 -7.33 -13.63
CA GLY A 374 -38.64 -6.84 -14.76
C GLY A 374 -39.48 -6.75 -16.02
N SER A 375 -39.27 -5.71 -16.84
CA SER A 375 -39.68 -5.66 -18.23
C SER A 375 -38.90 -4.58 -19.00
N THR A 376 -38.88 -4.73 -20.33
CA THR A 376 -38.13 -3.90 -21.30
C THR A 376 -38.66 -2.48 -21.45
N GLY A 377 -37.76 -1.51 -21.60
CA GLY A 377 -38.06 -0.17 -22.11
C GLY A 377 -36.79 0.68 -22.21
N GLY A 378 -36.53 1.27 -23.38
CA GLY A 378 -35.38 2.15 -23.60
C GLY A 378 -35.82 3.58 -23.92
N LEU A 379 -35.00 4.57 -23.54
CA LEU A 379 -35.13 5.97 -23.93
C LEU A 379 -33.75 6.65 -23.78
N ASP A 380 -33.54 7.71 -24.56
CA ASP A 380 -32.24 8.35 -24.81
C ASP A 380 -32.32 9.86 -24.56
N VAL A 381 -31.50 10.40 -23.65
CA VAL A 381 -31.32 11.84 -23.38
C VAL A 381 -29.88 12.12 -22.90
N THR A 382 -29.35 13.29 -23.26
CA THR A 382 -27.93 13.67 -23.22
C THR A 382 -27.38 14.30 -21.93
N GLY A 383 -26.20 13.83 -21.49
CA GLY A 383 -25.17 14.60 -20.77
C GLY A 383 -25.31 14.80 -19.25
N PRO A 384 -24.29 15.34 -18.55
CA PRO A 384 -22.93 15.68 -19.01
C PRO A 384 -21.89 14.56 -18.73
N GLN A 385 -20.59 14.82 -18.96
CA GLN A 385 -19.52 13.88 -18.59
C GLN A 385 -19.22 13.92 -17.09
N GLU A 386 -19.54 12.86 -16.35
CA GLU A 386 -18.93 12.59 -15.05
C GLU A 386 -17.61 11.83 -15.21
N HIS A 387 -16.56 12.25 -14.49
CA HIS A 387 -15.27 11.59 -14.49
C HIS A 387 -15.30 10.33 -13.61
N THR A 388 -15.79 9.22 -14.15
CA THR A 388 -15.64 7.88 -13.56
C THR A 388 -14.17 7.47 -13.48
N ARG A 389 -13.52 7.82 -12.35
CA ARG A 389 -12.16 7.36 -12.01
C ARG A 389 -12.19 5.89 -11.62
N THR A 390 -12.19 5.00 -12.61
CA THR A 390 -12.03 3.55 -12.43
C THR A 390 -10.77 3.26 -11.61
N ALA A 391 -10.96 2.59 -10.46
CA ALA A 391 -9.86 2.04 -9.66
C ALA A 391 -9.25 0.81 -10.36
N LEU A 392 -8.48 1.05 -11.42
CA LEU A 392 -7.63 0.03 -12.04
C LEU A 392 -6.60 -0.46 -11.02
N CYS A 393 -6.42 -1.77 -10.89
CA CYS A 393 -5.31 -2.34 -10.12
C CYS A 393 -3.98 -1.78 -10.66
N TRP A 394 -3.24 -1.05 -9.82
CA TRP A 394 -2.02 -0.36 -10.24
C TRP A 394 -0.91 -1.38 -10.52
N LEU A 395 -0.37 -1.41 -11.74
CA LEU A 395 0.81 -2.21 -12.06
C LEU A 395 2.07 -1.56 -11.46
N GLY A 396 2.87 -2.35 -10.73
CA GLY A 396 4.11 -1.91 -10.07
C GLY A 396 5.13 -1.31 -11.06
N PRO A 397 5.57 -0.05 -10.88
CA PRO A 397 6.41 0.62 -11.87
C PRO A 397 7.86 0.88 -11.44
N LEU A 398 8.76 0.81 -12.43
CA LEU A 398 9.95 1.66 -12.48
C LEU A 398 9.52 3.07 -12.93
N VAL A 399 9.92 4.12 -12.20
CA VAL A 399 9.62 5.52 -12.51
C VAL A 399 10.91 6.29 -12.75
N ILE A 400 10.96 7.07 -13.83
CA ILE A 400 12.14 7.79 -14.28
C ILE A 400 11.77 9.26 -14.50
N LEU A 401 12.60 10.18 -13.98
CA LEU A 401 12.31 11.62 -13.91
C LEU A 401 13.58 12.44 -14.12
N HIS A 402 13.59 13.35 -15.10
CA HIS A 402 14.76 14.18 -15.47
C HIS A 402 14.49 15.68 -15.27
N ILE A 403 15.35 16.40 -14.52
CA ILE A 403 15.01 17.71 -13.93
C ILE A 403 16.14 18.74 -14.08
N PRO A 404 15.99 19.84 -14.84
CA PRO A 404 16.92 20.96 -14.84
C PRO A 404 16.68 21.90 -13.65
N ARG A 405 17.72 22.59 -13.17
CA ARG A 405 17.65 23.52 -12.02
C ARG A 405 17.09 24.90 -12.40
N CYS A 406 16.21 25.45 -11.57
CA CYS A 406 15.92 26.88 -11.42
C CYS A 406 15.45 27.19 -9.98
N ALA A 407 15.27 28.47 -9.62
CA ALA A 407 15.19 28.95 -8.23
C ALA A 407 13.76 29.28 -7.71
N GLU A 408 13.65 29.40 -6.38
CA GLU A 408 12.43 29.65 -5.58
C GLU A 408 11.99 31.13 -5.62
N PRO A 409 10.74 31.45 -5.18
CA PRO A 409 10.59 32.02 -3.84
C PRO A 409 9.27 31.72 -3.05
N GLU A 410 9.29 32.19 -1.80
CA GLU A 410 8.27 32.43 -0.74
C GLU A 410 6.86 32.93 -1.16
N ALA A 411 5.78 32.90 -0.34
CA ALA A 411 5.43 32.18 0.92
C ALA A 411 3.96 32.46 1.39
N ASP A 412 3.59 31.89 2.55
CA ASP A 412 2.56 32.33 3.55
C ASP A 412 1.10 31.78 3.50
N VAL A 413 0.37 31.96 4.62
CA VAL A 413 -0.67 31.04 5.17
C VAL A 413 -1.91 31.78 5.72
N THR A 414 -3.09 31.14 5.76
CA THR A 414 -4.15 31.42 6.76
C THR A 414 -5.05 30.19 7.02
N GLN A 415 -5.75 30.14 8.17
CA GLN A 415 -6.64 29.03 8.60
C GLN A 415 -8.07 29.51 8.94
N PRO A 416 -9.11 28.67 8.71
CA PRO A 416 -10.46 28.81 9.28
C PRO A 416 -10.75 27.84 10.47
N PRO A 417 -11.86 28.00 11.23
CA PRO A 417 -12.00 27.47 12.60
C PRO A 417 -12.79 26.15 12.79
N ILE A 418 -12.82 25.69 14.05
CA ILE A 418 -13.38 24.42 14.56
C ILE A 418 -14.91 24.45 14.72
N MET A 419 -15.59 23.31 14.45
CA MET A 419 -17.02 23.06 14.71
C MET A 419 -17.24 21.73 15.48
N SER A 420 -18.49 21.41 15.85
CA SER A 420 -18.87 20.54 16.99
C SER A 420 -19.08 19.05 16.70
N LYS A 421 -18.93 18.21 17.75
CA LYS A 421 -19.09 16.74 17.74
C LYS A 421 -20.44 16.23 17.22
N GLU A 422 -20.42 15.25 16.32
CA GLU A 422 -21.43 14.17 16.24
C GLU A 422 -20.77 12.79 16.50
N GLN A 423 -21.57 11.72 16.64
CA GLN A 423 -21.08 10.37 16.95
C GLN A 423 -20.80 9.55 15.68
N THR A 424 -19.63 9.79 15.08
CA THR A 424 -19.05 9.02 13.96
C THR A 424 -19.16 7.51 14.23
N THR A 425 -20.04 6.84 13.49
CA THR A 425 -20.33 5.40 13.65
C THR A 425 -20.17 4.71 12.29
N ILE A 426 -19.38 3.65 12.19
CA ILE A 426 -19.29 2.85 10.96
C ILE A 426 -20.57 2.00 10.86
N ARG A 427 -21.44 2.35 9.90
CA ARG A 427 -22.84 1.86 9.81
C ARG A 427 -23.03 0.95 8.61
N GLY A 428 -24.10 0.13 8.61
CA GLY A 428 -24.71 -0.31 7.35
C GLY A 428 -25.44 -1.65 7.39
N LYS A 429 -25.68 -2.20 6.20
CA LYS A 429 -26.32 -3.51 5.96
C LYS A 429 -25.81 -4.14 4.67
N TYR A 430 -25.35 -5.38 4.76
CA TYR A 430 -25.10 -6.26 3.61
C TYR A 430 -25.76 -7.62 3.84
N SER A 431 -25.63 -8.51 2.86
CA SER A 431 -25.94 -9.94 2.98
C SER A 431 -24.99 -10.76 2.11
N ALA A 432 -24.53 -11.91 2.62
CA ALA A 432 -23.53 -12.81 2.04
C ALA A 432 -22.04 -12.39 2.15
N GLY A 433 -21.38 -12.90 3.20
CA GLY A 433 -20.05 -13.52 3.07
C GLY A 433 -18.81 -12.62 2.88
N LEU A 434 -18.59 -11.62 3.73
CA LEU A 434 -17.30 -10.90 3.82
C LEU A 434 -16.92 -10.60 5.28
N GLY A 435 -15.62 -10.47 5.55
CA GLY A 435 -15.09 -10.14 6.86
C GLY A 435 -13.96 -9.12 6.78
N VAL A 436 -14.15 -7.94 7.38
CA VAL A 436 -13.09 -6.93 7.48
C VAL A 436 -12.14 -7.27 8.62
N GLN A 437 -10.86 -7.33 8.28
CA GLN A 437 -9.77 -7.14 9.22
C GLN A 437 -9.22 -5.72 9.05
N VAL A 438 -8.99 -5.01 10.15
CA VAL A 438 -8.15 -3.80 10.15
C VAL A 438 -6.96 -4.03 11.08
N THR A 439 -5.75 -3.80 10.54
CA THR A 439 -4.49 -3.92 11.27
C THR A 439 -3.84 -2.54 11.35
N LEU A 440 -3.40 -2.12 12.54
CA LEU A 440 -2.69 -0.85 12.73
C LEU A 440 -1.23 -1.09 13.15
N GLN A 441 -0.33 -1.14 12.16
CA GLN A 441 1.11 -1.29 12.41
C GLN A 441 1.77 0.04 12.83
N LEU A 442 1.81 0.37 14.12
CA LEU A 442 2.60 1.52 14.62
C LEU A 442 4.12 1.27 14.55
N ARG A 443 4.76 1.68 13.45
CA ARG A 443 6.20 1.50 13.22
C ARG A 443 7.07 2.58 13.90
N HIS A 444 7.26 2.49 15.22
CA HIS A 444 8.27 3.28 15.94
C HIS A 444 9.69 2.90 15.50
N ALA A 445 10.53 3.88 15.11
CA ALA A 445 11.86 3.64 14.55
C ALA A 445 13.02 3.85 15.56
N PRO A 446 13.77 2.79 15.89
CA PRO A 446 15.16 2.88 16.33
C PRO A 446 16.13 2.29 15.29
N LEU A 447 17.36 2.82 15.23
CA LEU A 447 18.38 2.46 14.24
C LEU A 447 18.95 1.05 14.44
N LYS A 448 18.53 0.09 13.59
CA LYS A 448 19.35 -1.03 13.07
C LYS A 448 18.58 -1.80 12.00
N ALA A 449 19.05 -1.73 10.75
CA ALA A 449 18.64 -2.67 9.71
C ALA A 449 19.53 -3.93 9.78
N PRO A 450 19.00 -5.15 9.59
CA PRO A 450 19.84 -6.30 9.28
C PRO A 450 20.51 -6.12 7.90
N PRO A 451 21.69 -6.71 7.66
CA PRO A 451 22.31 -6.67 6.34
C PRO A 451 21.47 -7.50 5.36
N PHE A 452 20.84 -6.85 4.39
CA PHE A 452 20.31 -7.55 3.22
C PHE A 452 21.49 -8.15 2.45
N ALA A 453 21.49 -9.46 2.26
CA ALA A 453 22.54 -10.14 1.51
C ALA A 453 22.40 -9.80 0.02
N GLY A 454 23.09 -8.74 -0.42
CA GLY A 454 23.12 -8.26 -1.81
C GLY A 454 23.85 -9.20 -2.75
N GLY A 455 23.30 -10.41 -2.94
CA GLY A 455 23.78 -11.42 -3.86
C GLY A 455 23.51 -11.03 -5.31
N TYR A 456 24.34 -10.15 -5.88
CA TYR A 456 24.48 -10.03 -7.33
C TYR A 456 25.03 -11.35 -7.89
N LEU A 457 24.14 -12.29 -8.23
CA LEU A 457 24.47 -13.49 -9.00
C LEU A 457 24.77 -13.09 -10.45
N ARG A 458 25.99 -12.59 -10.67
CA ARG A 458 26.52 -12.30 -12.01
C ARG A 458 27.16 -13.54 -12.61
N ARG A 459 26.62 -13.95 -13.77
CA ARG A 459 26.98 -15.11 -14.62
C ARG A 459 26.43 -16.44 -14.14
#